data_AF-A0A0G1C9E1-F1
#
_entry.id   AF-A0A0G1C9E1-F1
#
_cell.length_a   1.000
_cell.length_b   1.000
_cell.length_c   1.000
_cell.angle_alpha   90.00
_cell.angle_beta   90.00
_cell.angle_gamma   90.00
#
_symmetry.space_group_name_H-M   'P 1'
#
loop_
_entity.id
_entity.type
_entity.pdbx_description
1 polymer ?
#
loop_
_entity_poly.entity_id
_entity_poly.type
_entity_poly.pdbx_seq_one_letter_code
_entity_poly.pdbx_strand_id
1 'polypeptide(L)'
;MIKIRITILVLIVLLAVGIFWAVWASNKWMIKKIQNISSFEDCAGAGYPIMESYPRQCNTPDGRHFVEKVENPPFPPKDSGQMCIQVITPAKNPQTGEIVEFPTPCDVPEGWEKVSE
;
A
#
# COMPACT_ATOMS: atom_id res chain seq x y z
N MET A 1 43.42 34.06 38.50
CA MET A 1 43.52 33.35 37.20
C MET A 1 42.89 31.95 37.24
N ILE A 2 43.18 31.10 38.24
CA ILE A 2 42.60 29.74 38.36
C ILE A 2 41.08 29.72 38.58
N LYS A 3 40.55 30.62 39.42
CA LYS A 3 39.10 30.69 39.69
C LYS A 3 38.28 30.98 38.44
N ILE A 4 38.74 31.91 37.59
CA ILE A 4 38.09 32.28 36.31
C ILE A 4 38.05 31.09 35.34
N ARG A 5 39.12 30.28 35.29
CA ARG A 5 39.16 29.08 34.45
C ARG A 5 38.14 28.03 34.91
N ILE A 6 37.97 27.86 36.22
CA ILE A 6 36.96 26.94 36.78
C ILE A 6 35.55 27.42 36.46
N THR A 7 35.27 28.72 36.60
CA THR A 7 33.93 29.26 36.30
C THR A 7 33.56 29.08 34.82
N ILE A 8 34.52 29.28 33.90
CA ILE A 8 34.31 29.09 32.46
C ILE A 8 34.03 27.61 32.14
N LEU A 9 34.78 26.67 32.74
CA LEU A 9 34.56 25.24 32.53
C LEU A 9 33.17 24.79 33.01
N VAL A 10 32.71 25.27 34.17
CA VAL A 10 31.38 24.94 34.69
C VAL A 10 30.27 25.45 33.76
N LEU A 11 30.39 26.67 33.24
CA LEU A 11 29.41 27.22 32.30
C LEU A 11 29.37 26.45 30.97
N ILE A 12 30.53 26.04 30.44
CA ILE A 12 30.60 25.23 29.22
C ILE A 12 29.94 23.87 29.43
N VAL A 13 30.17 23.22 30.58
CA VAL A 13 29.53 21.92 30.89
C VAL A 13 28.02 22.08 31.05
N LEU A 14 27.54 23.13 31.72
CA LEU A 14 26.10 23.38 31.86
C LEU A 14 25.43 23.64 30.51
N LEU A 15 26.08 24.41 29.62
CA LEU A 15 25.59 24.62 28.26
C LEU A 15 25.59 23.33 27.44
N ALA A 16 26.66 22.53 27.52
CA ALA A 16 26.76 21.26 26.81
C ALA A 16 25.70 20.25 27.27
N VAL A 17 25.44 20.14 28.57
CA VAL A 17 24.38 19.29 29.14
C VAL A 17 23.01 19.78 28.68
N GLY A 18 22.76 21.09 28.67
CA GLY A 18 21.50 21.66 28.18
C GLY A 18 21.25 21.37 26.70
N ILE A 19 22.27 21.56 25.85
CA ILE A 19 22.20 21.24 24.41
C ILE A 19 21.99 19.75 24.19
N PHE A 20 22.71 18.90 24.93
CA PHE A 20 22.55 17.44 24.84
C PHE A 20 21.13 16.99 25.21
N TRP A 21 20.55 17.55 26.28
CA TRP A 21 19.16 17.31 26.67
C TRP A 21 18.17 17.75 25.60
N ALA A 22 18.38 18.92 24.99
CA ALA A 22 17.51 19.45 23.94
C ALA A 22 17.54 18.59 22.67
N VAL A 23 18.72 18.12 22.25
CA VAL A 23 18.88 17.23 21.09
C VAL A 23 18.30 15.84 21.35
N TRP A 24 18.46 15.30 22.57
CA TRP A 24 17.87 14.01 22.93
C TRP A 24 16.34 14.09 23.01
N ALA A 25 15.79 15.21 23.51
CA ALA A 25 14.36 15.46 23.57
C ALA A 25 13.71 15.66 22.19
N SER A 26 14.39 16.36 21.26
CA SER A 26 13.85 16.62 19.92
C SER A 26 13.72 15.34 19.07
N ASN A 27 14.59 14.34 19.26
CA ASN A 27 14.48 13.05 18.59
C ASN A 27 13.18 12.29 18.90
N LYS A 28 12.53 12.51 20.05
CA LYS A 28 11.23 11.89 20.37
C LYS A 28 10.05 12.47 19.59
N TRP A 29 10.20 13.66 18.99
CA TRP A 29 9.07 14.41 18.44
C TRP A 29 8.58 13.86 17.09
N MET A 30 9.48 13.31 16.26
CA MET A 30 9.14 12.72 14.95
C MET A 30 8.41 11.38 15.06
N ILE A 31 8.73 10.56 16.07
CA ILE A 31 8.10 9.23 16.25
C ILE A 31 6.63 9.35 16.64
N LYS A 32 6.25 10.40 17.39
CA LYS A 32 4.86 10.62 17.81
C LYS A 32 3.93 10.94 16.62
N LYS A 33 4.43 11.62 15.59
CA LYS A 33 3.63 11.97 14.40
C LYS A 33 3.26 10.72 13.59
N ILE A 34 4.17 9.74 13.50
CA ILE A 34 3.98 8.52 12.68
C ILE A 34 2.98 7.57 13.34
N GLN A 35 3.00 7.42 14.67
CA GLN A 35 2.11 6.50 15.39
C GLN A 35 0.61 6.81 15.23
N ASN A 36 0.24 8.03 14.85
CA ASN A 36 -1.16 8.46 14.84
C ASN A 36 -1.87 8.30 13.48
N ILE A 37 -1.26 7.62 12.51
CA ILE A 37 -1.84 7.43 11.17
C ILE A 37 -2.53 6.08 11.15
N SER A 38 -3.85 6.07 11.05
CA SER A 38 -4.65 4.83 11.11
C SER A 38 -5.53 4.61 9.89
N SER A 39 -5.68 5.61 9.03
CA SER A 39 -6.52 5.58 7.84
C SER A 39 -5.83 6.14 6.60
N PHE A 40 -6.46 5.96 5.44
CA PHE A 40 -6.03 6.59 4.19
C PHE A 40 -6.07 8.12 4.32
N GLU A 41 -7.10 8.67 4.95
CA GLU A 41 -7.30 10.11 5.17
C GLU A 41 -6.20 10.70 6.06
N ASP A 42 -5.80 9.99 7.12
CA ASP A 42 -4.69 10.38 7.97
C ASP A 42 -3.37 10.42 7.20
N CYS A 43 -3.16 9.40 6.35
CA CYS A 43 -1.95 9.26 5.54
C CYS A 43 -1.86 10.36 4.47
N ALA A 44 -2.96 10.62 3.76
CA ALA A 44 -3.07 11.67 2.76
C ALA A 44 -2.94 13.07 3.41
N GLY A 45 -3.62 13.32 4.53
CA GLY A 45 -3.57 14.58 5.26
C GLY A 45 -2.19 14.88 5.86
N ALA A 46 -1.39 13.84 6.11
CA ALA A 46 0.00 13.99 6.54
C ALA A 46 0.97 14.32 5.38
N GLY A 47 0.50 14.29 4.12
CA GLY A 47 1.26 14.66 2.93
C GLY A 47 2.17 13.56 2.39
N TYR A 48 1.85 12.29 2.68
CA TYR A 48 2.62 11.15 2.18
C TYR A 48 2.30 10.81 0.72
N PRO A 49 3.17 10.07 0.02
CA PRO A 49 2.94 9.67 -1.36
C PRO A 49 1.64 8.89 -1.54
N ILE A 50 0.76 9.42 -2.40
CA ILE A 50 -0.48 8.78 -2.84
C ILE A 50 -0.25 8.21 -4.24
N MET A 51 -0.65 6.97 -4.45
CA MET A 51 -0.70 6.34 -5.75
C MET A 51 -2.09 6.54 -6.36
N GLU A 52 -2.13 7.24 -7.49
CA GLU A 52 -3.35 7.62 -8.24
C GLU A 52 -3.99 6.45 -9.02
N SER A 53 -3.70 5.20 -8.62
CA SER A 53 -4.47 4.04 -9.09
C SER A 53 -5.86 4.05 -8.48
N TYR A 54 -6.82 3.31 -9.06
CA TYR A 54 -8.11 3.05 -8.43
C TYR A 54 -8.17 1.61 -7.88
N PRO A 55 -8.45 1.40 -6.59
CA PRO A 55 -8.60 2.42 -5.52
C PRO A 55 -7.29 3.14 -5.20
N ARG A 56 -7.38 4.35 -4.63
CA ARG A 56 -6.19 5.13 -4.24
C ARG A 56 -5.47 4.45 -3.08
N GLN A 57 -4.14 4.59 -3.06
CA GLN A 57 -3.28 3.93 -2.07
C GLN A 57 -2.30 4.95 -1.50
N CYS A 58 -1.97 4.88 -0.21
CA CYS A 58 -1.05 5.80 0.46
C CYS A 58 0.04 5.03 1.22
N ASN A 59 1.30 5.45 1.03
CA ASN A 59 2.48 4.80 1.61
C ASN A 59 3.17 5.67 2.65
N THR A 60 3.38 5.12 3.83
CA THR A 60 4.09 5.81 4.91
C THR A 60 5.59 5.46 4.93
N PRO A 61 6.48 6.33 5.45
CA PRO A 61 7.92 6.08 5.52
C PRO A 61 8.31 4.89 6.41
N ASP A 62 7.44 4.50 7.35
CA ASP A 62 7.61 3.31 8.18
C ASP A 62 7.12 2.02 7.51
N GLY A 63 6.66 2.10 6.26
CA GLY A 63 6.30 0.96 5.44
C GLY A 63 4.85 0.48 5.58
N ARG A 64 3.98 1.21 6.29
CA ARG A 64 2.55 0.93 6.29
C ARG A 64 1.89 1.43 5.00
N HIS A 65 0.89 0.67 4.56
CA HIS A 65 0.16 0.86 3.32
C HIS A 65 -1.34 0.95 3.60
N PHE A 66 -1.97 2.03 3.15
CA PHE A 66 -3.40 2.28 3.37
C PHE A 66 -4.12 2.39 2.02
N VAL A 67 -5.23 1.66 1.86
CA VAL A 67 -6.08 1.67 0.65
C VAL A 67 -7.36 2.43 0.95
N GLU A 68 -7.78 3.29 0.04
CA GLU A 68 -9.07 4.00 0.13
C GLU A 68 -10.23 3.02 0.11
N LYS A 69 -11.15 3.17 1.07
CA LYS A 69 -12.38 2.36 1.12
C LYS A 69 -13.40 2.98 0.16
N VAL A 70 -13.67 2.29 -0.95
CA VAL A 70 -14.66 2.74 -1.93
C VAL A 70 -16.01 2.07 -1.68
N GLU A 71 -17.05 2.88 -1.52
CA GLU A 71 -18.44 2.42 -1.54
C GLU A 71 -18.89 2.24 -2.99
N ASN A 72 -19.39 1.05 -3.35
CA ASN A 72 -19.81 0.67 -4.71
C ASN A 72 -18.71 0.77 -5.77
N PRO A 73 -17.76 -0.18 -5.79
CA PRO A 73 -16.77 -0.23 -6.87
C PRO A 73 -17.45 -0.41 -8.24
N PRO A 74 -16.93 0.24 -9.30
CA PRO A 74 -17.45 0.15 -10.68
C PRO A 74 -17.33 -1.27 -11.25
N PHE A 75 -16.51 -2.11 -10.62
CA PHE A 75 -16.40 -3.52 -10.91
C PHE A 75 -16.87 -4.31 -9.70
N PRO A 76 -17.71 -5.33 -9.87
CA PRO A 76 -18.06 -6.21 -8.77
C PRO A 76 -16.79 -6.83 -8.18
N PRO A 77 -16.79 -7.13 -6.87
CA PRO A 77 -15.64 -7.75 -6.24
C PRO A 77 -15.29 -9.05 -6.99
N LYS A 78 -13.99 -9.25 -7.17
CA LYS A 78 -13.40 -10.31 -8.01
C LYS A 78 -13.78 -11.74 -7.57
N ASP A 79 -14.46 -11.88 -6.45
CA ASP A 79 -15.00 -13.12 -5.90
C ASP A 79 -16.41 -13.45 -6.42
N SER A 80 -17.05 -12.57 -7.20
CA SER A 80 -18.41 -12.78 -7.71
C SER A 80 -18.53 -13.65 -8.97
N GLY A 81 -17.52 -14.47 -9.29
CA GLY A 81 -17.58 -15.42 -10.41
C GLY A 81 -16.47 -15.21 -11.43
N GLN A 82 -15.53 -16.15 -11.41
CA GLN A 82 -14.51 -16.51 -12.39
C GLN A 82 -13.82 -15.36 -13.15
N MET A 83 -12.54 -15.14 -12.83
CA MET A 83 -11.62 -14.43 -13.72
C MET A 83 -11.53 -15.21 -15.04
N CYS A 84 -12.23 -14.73 -16.06
CA CYS A 84 -12.19 -15.29 -17.39
C CYS A 84 -11.24 -14.47 -18.25
N ILE A 85 -10.36 -15.16 -18.97
CA ILE A 85 -9.55 -14.53 -20.01
C ILE A 85 -10.45 -14.23 -21.22
N GLN A 86 -10.30 -13.05 -21.83
CA GLN A 86 -11.10 -12.62 -22.98
C GLN A 86 -10.46 -13.09 -24.29
N VAL A 87 -10.46 -14.40 -24.53
CA VAL A 87 -9.87 -15.03 -25.73
C VAL A 87 -10.85 -16.06 -26.29
N ILE A 88 -11.05 -16.00 -27.61
CA ILE A 88 -11.89 -16.95 -28.34
C ILE A 88 -11.33 -18.36 -28.15
N THR A 89 -12.15 -19.28 -27.66
CA THR A 89 -11.76 -20.67 -27.38
C THR A 89 -12.60 -21.61 -28.23
N PRO A 90 -12.04 -22.21 -29.30
CA PRO A 90 -12.74 -23.24 -30.04
C PRO A 90 -12.81 -24.53 -29.19
N ALA A 91 -14.00 -25.12 -29.11
CA ALA A 91 -14.21 -26.37 -28.39
C ALA A 91 -15.12 -27.33 -29.16
N LYS A 92 -14.87 -28.62 -29.01
CA LYS A 92 -15.59 -29.70 -29.68
C LYS A 92 -16.52 -30.43 -28.71
N ASN A 93 -17.77 -30.63 -29.13
CA ASN A 93 -18.73 -31.44 -28.40
C ASN A 93 -18.39 -32.94 -28.56
N PRO A 94 -18.13 -33.69 -27.47
CA PRO A 94 -17.77 -35.11 -27.56
C PRO A 94 -18.94 -36.00 -28.01
N GLN A 95 -20.19 -35.55 -27.90
CA GLN A 95 -21.38 -36.32 -28.29
C GLN A 95 -21.71 -36.16 -29.78
N THR A 96 -21.60 -34.94 -30.31
CA THR A 96 -21.99 -34.62 -31.70
C THR A 96 -20.81 -34.47 -32.65
N GLY A 97 -19.61 -34.21 -32.12
CA GLY A 97 -18.42 -33.92 -32.92
C GLY A 97 -18.36 -32.49 -33.48
N GLU A 98 -19.36 -31.66 -33.18
CA GLU A 98 -19.45 -30.25 -33.60
C GLU A 98 -18.38 -29.39 -32.92
N ILE A 99 -17.80 -28.43 -33.66
CA ILE A 99 -16.81 -27.47 -33.15
C ILE A 99 -17.47 -26.08 -33.12
N VAL A 100 -17.42 -25.42 -31.96
CA VAL A 100 -18.00 -24.10 -31.73
C VAL A 100 -16.94 -23.18 -31.12
N GLU A 101 -16.92 -21.92 -31.56
CA GLU A 101 -16.08 -20.87 -30.98
C GLU A 101 -16.80 -20.18 -29.82
N PHE A 102 -16.17 -20.19 -28.65
CA PHE A 102 -16.68 -19.54 -27.45
C PHE A 102 -15.95 -18.21 -27.20
N PRO A 103 -16.66 -17.10 -26.90
CA PRO A 103 -16.02 -15.80 -26.69
C PRO A 103 -14.98 -15.77 -25.57
N THR A 104 -15.15 -16.60 -24.53
CA THR A 104 -14.19 -16.79 -23.45
C THR A 104 -14.05 -18.28 -23.09
N PRO A 105 -12.93 -18.74 -22.48
CA PRO A 105 -12.83 -20.13 -22.05
C PRO A 105 -13.78 -20.53 -20.92
N CYS A 106 -14.46 -19.57 -20.30
CA CYS A 106 -15.49 -19.82 -19.29
C CYS A 106 -16.85 -20.14 -19.90
N ASP A 107 -17.10 -19.69 -21.13
CA ASP A 107 -18.33 -19.98 -21.85
C ASP A 107 -18.33 -21.42 -22.42
N VAL A 108 -17.17 -22.10 -22.41
CA VAL A 108 -17.03 -23.49 -22.84
C VAL A 108 -17.73 -24.43 -21.84
N PRO A 109 -18.74 -25.20 -22.26
CA PRO A 109 -19.44 -26.12 -21.36
C PRO A 109 -18.52 -27.20 -20.79
N GLU A 110 -18.80 -27.63 -19.56
CA GLU A 110 -18.04 -28.69 -18.92
C GLU A 110 -18.09 -29.99 -19.76
N GLY A 111 -16.92 -30.62 -19.95
CA GLY A 111 -16.78 -31.85 -20.73
C GLY A 111 -16.55 -31.67 -22.23
N TRP A 112 -16.56 -30.44 -22.76
CA TRP A 112 -16.15 -30.19 -24.14
C TRP A 112 -14.62 -30.22 -24.29
N GLU A 113 -14.14 -30.71 -25.43
CA GLU A 113 -12.71 -30.81 -25.73
C GLU A 113 -12.21 -29.48 -26.33
N LYS A 114 -11.29 -28.78 -25.66
CA LYS A 114 -10.68 -27.55 -26.19
C LYS A 114 -9.78 -27.91 -27.36
N VAL A 115 -10.04 -27.31 -28.52
CA VAL A 115 -9.24 -27.52 -29.72
C VAL A 115 -8.19 -26.42 -29.76
N SER A 116 -6.91 -26.79 -29.88
CA SER A 116 -5.89 -25.83 -30.30
C SER A 116 -5.86 -25.86 -31.83
N GLU A 117 -5.95 -24.68 -32.45
CA GLU A 117 -5.70 -24.51 -33.89
C GLU A 117 -4.26 -24.92 -34.26
#